data_AF-A0A7X3DKM5-F1
#
_entry.id   AF-A0A7X3DKM5-F1
#
_cell.length_a   1.000
_cell.length_b   1.000
_cell.length_c   1.000
_cell.angle_alpha   90.00
_cell.angle_beta   90.00
_cell.angle_gamma   90.00
#
_symmetry.space_group_name_H-M   'P 1'
#
loop_
_entity.id
_entity.type
_entity.pdbx_description
1 polymer ?
#
loop_
_entity_poly.entity_id
_entity_poly.type
_entity_poly.pdbx_seq_one_letter_code
_entity_poly.pdbx_strand_id
1 'polypeptide(L)'
;MKHHPSWTALRRYAITAGLACLMGVSYELFVFPNAFAPAGINGLATMLQYLLHVNIGYLSLLINLPLVLLAWKKVDRDFARKTLVFVLVFSAVTLVLGQMDLSAIAYDSGSSAILGPVAAGVVSGAVYGWVIRQNGSTGGTDIVAAWVRKKHPEASLVWLIFTSMPRWRCCPSSSTAASSSR
;
A
#
# COMPACT_ATOMS: atom_id res chain seq x y z
N MET A 1 -14.39 29.76 -24.43
CA MET A 1 -13.52 28.72 -23.86
C MET A 1 -13.92 28.48 -22.40
N LYS A 2 -14.89 27.59 -22.16
CA LYS A 2 -15.34 27.18 -20.81
C LYS A 2 -14.76 25.80 -20.54
N HIS A 3 -13.61 25.73 -19.87
CA HIS A 3 -13.09 24.45 -19.38
C HIS A 3 -14.03 23.96 -18.27
N HIS A 4 -14.91 23.01 -18.58
CA HIS A 4 -15.76 22.36 -17.58
C HIS A 4 -14.89 21.52 -16.62
N PRO A 5 -14.78 21.89 -15.34
CA PRO A 5 -13.93 21.19 -14.35
C PRO A 5 -14.42 19.78 -14.00
N SER A 6 -15.61 19.36 -14.47
CA SER A 6 -16.20 18.05 -14.18
C SER A 6 -15.53 16.89 -14.92
N TRP A 7 -15.03 17.10 -16.15
CA TRP A 7 -14.45 16.02 -16.96
C TRP A 7 -13.11 15.53 -16.42
N THR A 8 -12.28 16.44 -15.92
CA THR A 8 -10.98 16.08 -15.31
C THR A 8 -11.17 15.44 -13.93
N ALA A 9 -12.17 15.88 -13.17
CA ALA A 9 -12.56 15.23 -11.92
C ALA A 9 -13.08 13.81 -12.16
N LEU A 10 -14.01 13.63 -13.11
CA LEU A 10 -14.58 12.33 -13.45
C LEU A 10 -13.50 11.34 -13.91
N ARG A 11 -12.59 11.81 -14.78
CA ARG A 11 -11.46 11.00 -15.26
C ARG A 11 -10.53 10.57 -14.12
N ARG A 12 -10.30 11.43 -13.11
CA ARG A 12 -9.51 11.08 -11.92
C ARG A 12 -10.19 9.99 -11.08
N TYR A 13 -11.50 10.11 -10.85
CA TYR A 13 -12.25 9.07 -10.13
C TYR A 13 -12.27 7.74 -10.89
N ALA A 14 -12.49 7.77 -12.22
CA ALA A 14 -12.47 6.57 -13.05
C ALA A 14 -11.09 5.88 -13.03
N ILE A 15 -10.00 6.64 -13.13
CA ILE A 15 -8.64 6.09 -13.01
C ILE A 15 -8.40 5.50 -11.62
N THR A 16 -8.84 6.18 -10.56
CA THR A 16 -8.70 5.69 -9.18
C THR A 16 -9.47 4.38 -8.97
N ALA A 17 -10.68 4.26 -9.52
CA ALA A 17 -11.46 3.03 -9.48
C ALA A 17 -10.78 1.89 -10.27
N GLY A 18 -10.27 2.17 -11.48
CA GLY A 18 -9.53 1.18 -12.27
C GLY A 18 -8.27 0.68 -11.55
N LEU A 19 -7.55 1.56 -10.88
CA LEU A 19 -6.38 1.22 -10.05
C LEU A 19 -6.77 0.38 -8.82
N ALA A 20 -7.91 0.68 -8.19
CA ALA A 20 -8.43 -0.12 -7.08
C ALA A 20 -8.79 -1.54 -7.54
N CYS A 21 -9.40 -1.70 -8.72
CA CYS A 21 -9.66 -3.01 -9.31
C CYS A 21 -8.37 -3.78 -9.60
N LEU A 22 -7.39 -3.12 -10.23
CA LEU A 22 -6.09 -3.73 -10.53
C LEU A 22 -5.40 -4.21 -9.24
N MET A 23 -5.47 -3.40 -8.17
CA MET A 23 -4.90 -3.74 -6.88
C MET A 23 -5.65 -4.91 -6.21
N GLY A 24 -6.98 -4.94 -6.26
CA GLY A 24 -7.78 -6.07 -5.75
C GLY A 24 -7.45 -7.38 -6.46
N VAL A 25 -7.40 -7.37 -7.80
CA VAL A 25 -7.01 -8.53 -8.61
C VAL A 25 -5.59 -8.99 -8.29
N SER A 26 -4.65 -8.04 -8.11
CA SER A 26 -3.27 -8.37 -7.74
C SER A 26 -3.17 -9.01 -6.35
N TYR A 27 -4.04 -8.60 -5.41
CA TYR A 27 -4.10 -9.26 -4.09
C TYR A 27 -4.60 -10.69 -4.23
N GLU A 28 -5.71 -10.91 -4.94
CA GLU A 28 -6.27 -12.24 -5.14
C GLU A 28 -5.29 -13.21 -5.81
N LEU A 29 -4.62 -12.77 -6.87
CA LEU A 29 -3.76 -13.61 -7.68
C LEU A 29 -2.36 -13.86 -7.11
N PHE A 30 -1.82 -12.94 -6.31
CA PHE A 30 -0.43 -13.04 -5.84
C PHE A 30 -0.27 -13.03 -4.33
N VAL A 31 -1.15 -12.35 -3.58
CA VAL A 31 -1.00 -12.16 -2.14
C VAL A 31 -1.55 -13.37 -1.39
N PHE A 32 -2.74 -13.84 -1.76
CA PHE A 32 -3.36 -15.03 -1.16
C PHE A 32 -2.61 -16.35 -1.42
N PRO A 33 -2.25 -16.71 -2.67
CA PRO A 33 -1.59 -18.00 -2.90
C PRO A 33 -0.17 -18.05 -2.34
N ASN A 34 0.51 -16.91 -2.19
CA ASN A 34 1.87 -16.86 -1.68
C ASN A 34 1.96 -16.50 -0.18
N ALA A 35 0.83 -16.46 0.53
CA ALA A 35 0.73 -16.10 1.95
C ALA A 35 1.54 -14.83 2.32
N PHE A 36 1.59 -13.87 1.40
CA PHE A 36 2.43 -12.67 1.54
C PHE A 36 1.62 -11.56 2.21
N ALA A 37 2.26 -10.72 3.03
CA ALA A 37 1.63 -9.51 3.55
C ALA A 37 2.31 -8.26 2.96
N PRO A 38 1.54 -7.34 2.36
CA PRO A 38 2.04 -6.04 1.95
C PRO A 38 2.50 -5.22 3.15
N ALA A 39 3.26 -4.14 2.94
CA ALA A 39 3.75 -3.32 4.06
C ALA A 39 2.66 -2.41 4.66
N GLY A 40 2.75 -2.14 5.96
CA GLY A 40 1.94 -1.14 6.67
C GLY A 40 0.57 -1.66 7.14
N ILE A 41 -0.43 -0.79 7.16
CA ILE A 41 -1.76 -1.10 7.72
C ILE A 41 -2.50 -2.17 6.89
N ASN A 42 -2.33 -2.15 5.56
CA ASN A 42 -2.90 -3.18 4.68
C ASN A 42 -2.26 -4.56 4.94
N GLY A 43 -0.98 -4.61 5.30
CA GLY A 43 -0.29 -5.82 5.74
C GLY A 43 -0.87 -6.42 7.02
N LEU A 44 -1.12 -5.54 7.99
CA LEU A 44 -1.76 -5.96 9.24
C LEU A 44 -3.15 -6.53 8.98
N ALA A 45 -3.91 -5.93 8.06
CA ALA A 45 -5.22 -6.44 7.64
C ALA A 45 -5.11 -7.84 7.02
N THR A 46 -4.12 -8.09 6.15
CA THR A 46 -3.89 -9.43 5.58
C THR A 46 -3.47 -10.46 6.63
N MET A 47 -2.65 -10.06 7.61
CA MET A 47 -2.24 -10.95 8.71
C MET A 47 -3.42 -11.33 9.61
N LEU A 48 -4.29 -10.37 9.93
CA LEU A 48 -5.54 -10.62 10.66
C LEU A 48 -6.47 -11.53 9.88
N GLN A 49 -6.56 -11.36 8.57
CA GLN A 49 -7.32 -12.26 7.71
C GLN A 49 -6.81 -13.71 7.80
N TYR A 50 -5.50 -13.94 7.71
CA TYR A 50 -4.95 -15.29 7.82
C TYR A 50 -5.30 -15.95 9.16
N LEU A 51 -5.40 -15.17 10.23
CA LEU A 51 -5.74 -15.68 11.56
C LEU A 51 -7.24 -15.90 11.74
N LEU A 52 -8.07 -15.00 11.21
CA LEU A 52 -9.53 -14.99 11.41
C LEU A 52 -10.32 -15.68 10.29
N HIS A 53 -9.68 -16.01 9.17
CA HIS A 53 -10.31 -16.53 7.94
C HIS A 53 -11.47 -15.65 7.42
N VAL A 54 -11.45 -14.35 7.74
CA VAL A 54 -12.46 -13.36 7.30
C VAL A 54 -12.00 -12.71 5.99
N ASN A 55 -12.91 -12.43 5.06
CA ASN A 55 -12.57 -11.78 3.79
C ASN A 55 -11.88 -10.41 4.01
N ILE A 56 -10.78 -10.17 3.28
CA ILE A 56 -9.96 -8.96 3.35
C ILE A 56 -10.76 -7.69 3.10
N GLY A 57 -11.81 -7.75 2.28
CA GLY A 57 -12.66 -6.62 1.99
C GLY A 57 -13.31 -6.06 3.26
N TYR A 58 -13.86 -6.92 4.11
CA TYR A 58 -14.47 -6.49 5.38
C TYR A 58 -13.44 -5.93 6.35
N LEU A 59 -12.28 -6.58 6.49
CA LEU A 59 -11.21 -6.12 7.38
C LEU A 59 -10.62 -4.78 6.91
N SER A 60 -10.37 -4.66 5.61
CA SER A 60 -9.89 -3.44 4.99
C SER A 60 -10.90 -2.31 5.16
N LEU A 61 -12.20 -2.56 4.96
CA LEU A 61 -13.22 -1.55 5.16
C LEU A 61 -13.32 -1.13 6.63
N LEU A 62 -13.33 -2.08 7.56
CA LEU A 62 -13.40 -1.81 9.01
C LEU A 62 -12.20 -0.99 9.50
N ILE A 63 -11.00 -1.30 9.02
CA ILE A 63 -9.78 -0.56 9.37
C ILE A 63 -9.75 0.81 8.66
N ASN A 64 -10.11 0.88 7.39
CA ASN A 64 -10.02 2.13 6.63
C ASN A 64 -11.10 3.15 7.01
N LEU A 65 -12.29 2.73 7.41
CA LEU A 65 -13.39 3.64 7.75
C LEU A 65 -13.03 4.67 8.84
N PRO A 66 -12.46 4.28 10.00
CA PRO A 66 -12.01 5.26 11.00
C PRO A 66 -10.84 6.11 10.51
N LEU A 67 -9.92 5.54 9.71
CA LEU A 67 -8.82 6.33 9.14
C LEU A 67 -9.31 7.39 8.15
N VAL A 68 -10.30 7.08 7.31
CA VAL A 68 -10.89 8.03 6.36
C VAL A 68 -11.64 9.14 7.10
N LEU A 69 -12.34 8.81 8.19
CA LEU A 69 -12.99 9.82 9.05
C LEU A 69 -11.97 10.77 9.69
N LEU A 70 -10.83 10.25 10.16
CA LEU A 70 -9.72 11.07 10.65
C LEU A 70 -9.12 11.92 9.53
N ALA A 71 -8.93 11.35 8.34
CA ALA A 71 -8.43 12.06 7.16
C ALA A 71 -9.34 13.22 6.75
N TRP A 72 -10.66 13.04 6.84
CA TRP A 72 -11.64 14.09 6.55
C TRP A 72 -11.47 15.29 7.47
N LYS A 73 -11.25 15.06 8.77
CA LYS A 73 -11.09 16.13 9.76
C LYS A 73 -9.70 16.77 9.74
N LYS A 74 -8.64 16.01 9.42
CA LYS A 74 -7.24 16.44 9.62
C LYS A 74 -6.45 16.70 8.34
N VAL A 75 -6.77 16.03 7.23
CA VAL A 75 -6.11 16.21 5.92
C VAL A 75 -6.99 17.12 5.08
N ASP A 76 -7.71 16.61 4.09
CA ASP A 76 -8.50 17.42 3.16
C ASP A 76 -9.74 16.64 2.72
N ARG A 77 -10.87 17.33 2.53
CA ARG A 77 -12.15 16.68 2.15
C ARG A 77 -12.07 16.02 0.77
N ASP A 78 -11.34 16.62 -0.17
CA ASP A 78 -11.12 16.04 -1.50
C ASP A 78 -10.25 14.78 -1.48
N PHE A 79 -9.24 14.75 -0.61
CA PHE A 79 -8.42 13.56 -0.41
C PHE A 79 -9.25 12.43 0.19
N ALA A 80 -10.00 12.73 1.27
CA ALA A 80 -10.83 11.74 1.96
C ALA A 80 -11.90 11.12 1.03
N ARG A 81 -12.56 11.92 0.17
CA ARG A 81 -13.53 11.40 -0.80
C ARG A 81 -12.91 10.44 -1.81
N LYS A 82 -11.74 10.77 -2.37
CA LYS A 82 -11.05 9.89 -3.32
C LYS A 82 -10.59 8.59 -2.68
N THR A 83 -10.04 8.67 -1.48
CA THR A 83 -9.64 7.48 -0.70
C THR A 83 -10.83 6.62 -0.34
N LEU A 84 -11.97 7.22 0.03
CA LEU A 84 -13.19 6.47 0.28
C LEU A 84 -13.65 5.70 -0.96
N VAL A 85 -13.66 6.34 -2.13
CA VAL A 85 -14.00 5.66 -3.40
C VAL A 85 -13.03 4.52 -3.67
N PHE A 86 -11.72 4.72 -3.49
CA PHE A 86 -10.71 3.68 -3.67
C PHE A 86 -10.98 2.48 -2.75
N VAL A 87 -11.16 2.73 -1.45
CA VAL A 87 -11.39 1.69 -0.43
C VAL A 87 -12.69 0.94 -0.70
N LEU A 88 -13.77 1.63 -1.08
CA LEU A 88 -15.04 1.00 -1.40
C LEU A 88 -14.94 0.11 -2.64
N VAL A 89 -14.30 0.59 -3.71
CA VAL A 89 -14.10 -0.21 -4.93
C VAL A 89 -13.18 -1.40 -4.64
N PHE A 90 -12.07 -1.18 -3.93
CA PHE A 90 -11.15 -2.25 -3.54
C PHE A 90 -11.87 -3.31 -2.68
N SER A 91 -12.67 -2.89 -1.70
CA SER A 91 -13.46 -3.79 -0.86
C SER A 91 -14.51 -4.54 -1.67
N ALA A 92 -15.22 -3.88 -2.60
CA ALA A 92 -16.21 -4.54 -3.43
C ALA A 92 -15.56 -5.59 -4.34
N VAL A 93 -14.43 -5.25 -4.98
CA VAL A 93 -13.68 -6.15 -5.84
C VAL A 93 -13.18 -7.36 -5.05
N THR A 94 -12.56 -7.16 -3.90
CA THR A 94 -12.05 -8.26 -3.05
C THR A 94 -13.16 -9.11 -2.43
N LEU A 95 -14.34 -8.55 -2.17
CA LEU A 95 -15.52 -9.34 -1.76
C LEU A 95 -16.05 -10.20 -2.90
N VAL A 96 -16.18 -9.63 -4.10
CA VAL A 96 -16.65 -10.36 -5.28
C VAL A 96 -15.64 -11.45 -5.68
N LEU A 97 -14.35 -11.12 -5.71
CA LEU A 97 -13.29 -12.05 -6.05
C LEU A 97 -13.09 -13.12 -4.97
N GLY A 98 -13.13 -12.77 -3.69
CA GLY A 98 -13.01 -13.74 -2.60
C GLY A 98 -14.24 -14.64 -2.42
N GLN A 99 -15.34 -14.39 -3.15
CA GLN A 99 -16.47 -15.32 -3.29
C GLN A 99 -16.35 -16.21 -4.53
N MET A 100 -15.45 -15.89 -5.47
CA MET A 100 -15.15 -16.73 -6.62
C MET A 100 -13.96 -17.61 -6.29
N ASP A 101 -14.14 -18.93 -6.31
CA ASP A 101 -13.05 -19.89 -6.15
C ASP A 101 -12.05 -19.75 -7.32
N LEU A 102 -11.06 -18.87 -7.12
CA LEU A 102 -9.94 -18.63 -8.03
C LEU A 102 -8.86 -19.71 -7.90
N SER A 103 -9.15 -20.84 -7.24
CA SER A 103 -8.31 -22.04 -7.25
C SER A 103 -7.94 -22.52 -8.66
N ALA A 104 -8.71 -22.16 -9.69
CA ALA A 104 -8.43 -22.52 -11.09
C ALA A 104 -7.36 -21.63 -11.76
N ILE A 105 -7.06 -20.44 -11.23
CA ILE A 105 -6.05 -19.50 -11.77
C ILE A 105 -4.90 -19.29 -10.77
N ALA A 106 -5.02 -19.82 -9.55
CA ALA A 106 -3.96 -19.85 -8.57
C ALA A 106 -2.70 -20.45 -9.22
N TYR A 107 -1.71 -19.60 -9.44
CA TYR A 107 -0.43 -19.98 -10.01
C TYR A 107 0.28 -20.86 -8.97
N ASP A 108 0.08 -22.18 -9.09
CA ASP A 108 0.82 -23.19 -8.35
C ASP A 108 2.30 -23.01 -8.70
N SER A 109 2.99 -22.26 -7.85
CA SER A 109 4.41 -21.95 -7.97
C SER A 109 5.21 -23.21 -7.65
N GLY A 110 5.21 -24.16 -8.56
CA GLY A 110 6.07 -25.34 -8.52
C GLY A 110 7.56 -25.04 -8.70
N SER A 111 8.01 -23.77 -8.83
CA SER A 111 9.46 -23.50 -9.01
C SER A 111 10.07 -22.27 -8.33
N SER A 112 9.33 -21.25 -7.87
CA SER A 112 9.94 -20.09 -7.18
C SER A 112 8.93 -19.20 -6.44
N ALA A 113 8.76 -19.42 -5.12
CA ALA A 113 7.93 -18.60 -4.21
C ALA A 113 8.33 -17.11 -4.10
N ILE A 114 9.39 -16.69 -4.80
CA ILE A 114 9.91 -15.32 -4.82
C ILE A 114 9.29 -14.51 -5.97
N LEU A 115 8.90 -15.14 -7.08
CA LEU A 115 8.44 -14.43 -8.26
C LEU A 115 7.07 -13.78 -8.05
N GLY A 116 6.18 -14.44 -7.29
CA GLY A 116 4.86 -13.94 -6.92
C GLY A 116 4.92 -12.60 -6.15
N PRO A 117 5.63 -12.52 -5.02
CA PRO A 117 5.81 -11.27 -4.28
C PRO A 117 6.47 -10.16 -5.08
N VAL A 118 7.44 -10.47 -5.94
CA VAL A 118 8.11 -9.48 -6.79
C VAL A 118 7.15 -8.90 -7.81
N ALA A 119 6.38 -9.74 -8.50
CA ALA A 119 5.36 -9.30 -9.45
C ALA A 119 4.27 -8.47 -8.75
N ALA A 120 3.77 -8.94 -7.60
CA ALA A 120 2.80 -8.22 -6.78
C ALA A 120 3.33 -6.85 -6.32
N GLY A 121 4.61 -6.78 -5.95
CA GLY A 121 5.28 -5.57 -5.51
C GLY A 121 5.41 -4.53 -6.63
N VAL A 122 5.77 -4.96 -7.85
CA VAL A 122 5.87 -4.05 -9.01
C VAL A 122 4.50 -3.48 -9.38
N VAL A 123 3.47 -4.32 -9.44
CA VAL A 123 2.11 -3.88 -9.79
C VAL A 123 1.54 -2.97 -8.70
N SER A 124 1.64 -3.38 -7.43
CA SER A 124 1.16 -2.58 -6.30
C SER A 124 1.93 -1.26 -6.19
N GLY A 125 3.25 -1.26 -6.41
CA GLY A 125 4.09 -0.07 -6.42
C GLY A 125 3.67 0.95 -7.50
N ALA A 126 3.36 0.47 -8.71
CA ALA A 126 2.84 1.33 -9.77
C ALA A 126 1.48 1.94 -9.41
N VAL A 127 0.59 1.15 -8.78
CA VAL A 127 -0.70 1.64 -8.28
C VAL A 127 -0.52 2.71 -7.21
N TYR A 128 0.29 2.45 -6.17
CA TYR A 128 0.55 3.41 -5.09
C TYR A 128 1.10 4.73 -5.65
N GLY A 129 2.09 4.65 -6.54
CA GLY A 129 2.69 5.83 -7.17
C GLY A 129 1.68 6.68 -7.95
N TRP A 130 0.75 6.05 -8.66
CA TRP A 130 -0.26 6.77 -9.42
C TRP A 130 -1.35 7.39 -8.54
N VAL A 131 -1.78 6.67 -7.50
CA VAL A 131 -2.80 7.15 -6.55
C VAL A 131 -2.30 8.36 -5.77
N ILE A 132 -1.05 8.32 -5.28
CA ILE A 132 -0.43 9.44 -4.56
C ILE A 132 -0.32 10.68 -5.47
N ARG A 133 0.04 10.51 -6.76
CA ARG A 133 0.10 11.61 -7.74
C ARG A 133 -1.25 12.31 -7.97
N GLN A 134 -2.37 11.62 -7.74
CA GLN A 134 -3.70 12.20 -7.88
C GLN A 134 -4.23 12.88 -6.61
N ASN A 135 -3.39 13.05 -5.58
CA ASN A 135 -3.82 13.41 -4.23
C ASN A 135 -4.93 12.46 -3.74
N GLY A 136 -4.73 11.16 -3.96
CA GLY A 136 -5.53 10.09 -3.39
C GLY A 136 -4.66 9.22 -2.49
N SER A 137 -5.30 8.25 -1.84
CA SER A 137 -4.61 7.24 -1.05
C SER A 137 -5.29 5.90 -1.26
N THR A 138 -4.49 4.84 -1.18
CA THR A 138 -4.97 3.46 -1.28
C THR A 138 -5.64 2.95 0.01
N GLY A 139 -5.72 3.80 1.04
CA GLY A 139 -6.11 3.42 2.39
C GLY A 139 -4.92 3.08 3.29
N GLY A 140 -5.16 2.98 4.58
CA GLY A 140 -4.18 2.55 5.56
C GLY A 140 -3.03 3.54 5.76
N THR A 141 -1.80 3.08 5.50
CA THR A 141 -0.55 3.78 5.81
C THR A 141 -0.39 5.10 5.06
N ASP A 142 -0.93 5.20 3.85
CA ASP A 142 -0.91 6.41 3.03
C ASP A 142 -1.67 7.58 3.68
N ILE A 143 -2.75 7.29 4.41
CA ILE A 143 -3.55 8.30 5.13
C ILE A 143 -2.72 8.89 6.26
N VAL A 144 -2.02 8.03 7.00
CA VAL A 144 -1.13 8.44 8.09
C VAL A 144 0.03 9.26 7.52
N ALA A 145 0.63 8.84 6.41
CA ALA A 145 1.71 9.57 5.74
C ALA A 145 1.25 10.97 5.25
N ALA A 146 0.03 11.08 4.71
CA ALA A 146 -0.55 12.36 4.31
C ALA A 146 -0.83 13.27 5.52
N TRP A 147 -1.27 12.70 6.64
CA TRP A 147 -1.49 13.44 7.88
C TRP A 147 -0.18 13.96 8.49
N VAL A 148 0.85 13.12 8.59
CA VAL A 148 2.18 13.51 9.09
C VAL A 148 2.77 14.63 8.23
N ARG A 149 2.70 14.50 6.90
CA ARG A 149 3.18 15.54 5.97
C ARG A 149 2.47 16.87 6.16
N LYS A 150 1.18 16.87 6.53
CA LYS A 150 0.43 18.10 6.79
C LYS A 150 0.76 18.72 8.16
N LYS A 151 1.04 17.88 9.17
CA LYS A 151 1.37 18.34 10.53
C LYS A 151 2.82 18.78 10.68
N HIS A 152 3.73 18.18 9.92
CA HIS A 152 5.16 18.49 9.91
C HIS A 152 5.66 18.66 8.47
N PRO A 153 5.44 19.84 7.84
CA PRO A 153 6.04 20.14 6.53
C PRO A 153 7.58 20.12 6.56
N GLU A 154 8.17 20.32 7.74
CA GLU A 154 9.63 20.36 7.98
C GLU A 154 10.26 18.96 8.25
N ALA A 155 9.46 17.96 8.62
CA ALA A 155 9.97 16.62 8.94
C ALA A 155 9.85 15.74 7.70
N SER A 156 10.81 15.90 6.79
CA SER A 156 11.03 14.95 5.71
C SER A 156 11.06 13.52 6.29
N LEU A 157 10.35 12.59 5.63
CA LEU A 157 10.44 11.15 5.89
C LEU A 157 11.91 10.69 5.95
N VAL A 158 12.78 11.40 5.22
CA VAL A 158 14.23 11.30 5.23
C VAL A 158 14.82 11.58 6.62
N TRP A 159 14.44 12.65 7.34
CA TRP A 159 15.00 12.97 8.66
C TRP A 159 14.62 11.94 9.73
N LEU A 160 13.40 11.41 9.67
CA LEU A 160 12.95 10.32 10.55
C LEU A 160 13.71 9.02 10.27
N ILE A 161 13.89 8.65 8.99
CA ILE A 161 14.74 7.49 8.61
C ILE A 161 16.19 7.71 9.04
N PHE A 162 16.73 8.92 8.86
CA PHE A 162 18.13 9.25 9.17
C PHE A 162 18.42 9.29 10.67
N THR A 163 17.43 9.67 11.48
CA THR A 163 17.56 9.66 12.96
C THR A 163 17.20 8.32 13.57
N SER A 164 16.34 7.52 12.93
CA SER A 164 16.02 6.15 13.35
C SER A 164 17.06 5.12 12.92
N MET A 165 17.93 5.45 11.95
CA MET A 165 19.13 4.64 11.70
C MET A 165 19.99 4.70 12.97
N PRO A 166 20.14 3.58 13.70
CA PRO A 166 21.18 3.51 14.71
C PRO A 166 22.45 3.83 13.96
N ARG A 167 23.15 4.88 14.40
CA ARG A 167 24.48 5.27 13.94
C ARG A 167 25.26 4.00 13.67
N TRP A 168 25.34 3.60 12.40
CA TRP A 168 26.21 2.52 11.96
C TRP A 168 27.59 3.07 12.26
N ARG A 169 28.08 2.80 13.47
CA ARG A 169 29.49 2.88 13.80
C ARG A 169 30.13 2.04 12.73
N CYS A 170 30.78 2.72 11.80
CA CYS A 170 31.62 2.11 10.79
C CYS A 170 32.38 0.97 11.46
N CYS A 171 32.19 -0.25 10.97
CA CYS A 171 33.29 -1.20 10.99
C CYS A 171 34.49 -0.46 10.39
N PRO A 172 35.61 -0.27 11.12
CA PRO A 172 36.82 0.20 10.49
C PRO A 172 37.29 -0.92 9.57
N SER A 173 37.01 -0.81 8.28
CA SER A 173 37.81 -1.47 7.27
C SER A 173 39.12 -0.70 7.17
N SER A 174 40.17 -1.20 7.83
CA SER A 174 41.54 -0.84 7.48
C SER A 174 42.43 -2.06 7.67
N SER A 175 42.57 -2.81 6.59
CA SER A 175 43.71 -3.67 6.33
C SER A 175 44.96 -2.80 6.29
N THR A 176 45.87 -2.93 7.26
CA THR A 176 47.27 -2.52 7.07
C THR A 176 48.21 -3.43 7.88
N ALA A 177 49.19 -3.96 7.16
CA ALA A 177 50.27 -4.84 7.57
C ALA A 177 51.20 -4.27 8.66
N ALA A 178 51.84 -5.18 9.41
CA ALA A 178 53.22 -5.13 9.96
C ALA A 178 53.31 -6.17 11.10
N SER A 179 53.88 -7.35 10.88
CA SER A 179 55.29 -7.70 11.13
C SER A 179 55.75 -7.62 12.59
N SER A 180 56.49 -8.67 13.00
CA SER A 180 57.47 -8.72 14.10
C SER A 180 57.06 -9.38 15.43
N SER A 181 57.61 -10.58 15.63
CA SER A 181 58.29 -11.06 16.85
C SER A 181 57.51 -11.17 18.17
N ARG A 182 57.11 -12.39 18.54
CA ARG A 182 57.80 -13.24 19.54
C ARG A 182 57.15 -14.61 19.63
#